data_AF-A0A7K4HHY0-F1
#
_entry.id   AF-A0A7K4HHY0-F1
#
_cell.length_a   1.000
_cell.length_b   1.000
_cell.length_c   1.000
_cell.angle_alpha   90.00
_cell.angle_beta   90.00
_cell.angle_gamma   90.00
#
_symmetry.space_group_name_H-M   'P 1'
#
loop_
_entity.id
_entity.type
_entity.pdbx_description
1 polymer ?
#
loop_
_entity_poly.entity_id
_entity_poly.type
_entity_poly.pdbx_seq_one_letter_code
_entity_poly.pdbx_strand_id
1 'polypeptide(L)'
;MITHERFQNFKINFFKTLFITISFLLIGLIINFFLMLQVPEYHPIIIFDPDSPLEIERDPILIQFVRYLISFFTGDWGNSKTIMSSSTVFELLRSSVPRMIEIMIIPLVIGFILGKFLKKVSGRTGQARLKKMFKILGGLGVVTPIFWFGFYLQKLFIGILPVNEWDGYTPPLVTGFLILDSIIAEEWVLSFQIFVYFILPTLFLTLLATALIGKQMIAKLTTSSQNDSIISNSLQTSMIFSLFFTYYILIDVTFALRGFSYTILNALKFPDFYLIQGCMFIIIIIFVITTFISNLFFILKRPSRLNPTNNIQVDEVKRNFTDNLKDEETQLKKYFLDRAKSPFSIAGASIVVFLIIIAIFPQLITPYTLSDITPPSFGGNRYLPPSPEHPLGTAYFGYDLLALIIWGIRDLLASGGWIIAIGLMGGLPFGILASKFNHSNKQIIFIVMSSFSIFPSIVITNFMLMISGLNHSVQVFIIGILLIPMFTRKIANTKPKLINILRELIIYIPCILIFAILLYTSAGFLGFTDYKTPQLGYIIHDVYDGWKFLDRYWAVFWSGLAIFTLIIGLVLIYKGLNSRKCEIV
;
A
#
# COMPACT_ATOMS: atom_id res chain seq x y z
N MET A 1 -20.10 -5.68 38.68
CA MET A 1 -19.58 -7.06 38.67
C MET A 1 -19.42 -7.53 37.24
N ILE A 2 -18.17 -7.69 36.76
CA ILE A 2 -17.87 -8.42 35.52
C ILE A 2 -18.21 -9.88 35.83
N THR A 3 -19.16 -10.49 35.13
CA THR A 3 -19.53 -11.89 35.36
C THR A 3 -18.29 -12.77 35.18
N HIS A 4 -18.09 -13.78 36.03
CA HIS A 4 -16.94 -14.70 35.98
C HIS A 4 -16.70 -15.26 34.56
N GLU A 5 -17.78 -15.52 33.83
CA GLU A 5 -17.78 -15.94 32.43
C GLU A 5 -17.17 -14.91 31.46
N ARG A 6 -17.44 -13.61 31.66
CA ARG A 6 -16.86 -12.53 30.85
C ARG A 6 -15.35 -12.41 31.08
N PHE A 7 -14.89 -12.67 32.30
CA PHE A 7 -13.47 -12.69 32.63
C PHE A 7 -12.75 -13.91 32.04
N GLN A 8 -13.36 -15.09 32.08
CA GLN A 8 -12.82 -16.30 31.43
C GLN A 8 -12.73 -16.15 29.91
N ASN A 9 -13.79 -15.62 29.28
CA ASN A 9 -13.78 -15.31 27.85
C ASN A 9 -12.74 -14.25 27.47
N PHE A 10 -12.51 -13.25 28.33
CA PHE A 10 -11.43 -12.29 28.14
C PHE A 10 -10.06 -12.99 28.17
N LYS A 11 -9.79 -13.81 29.19
CA LYS A 11 -8.52 -14.56 29.31
C LYS A 11 -8.22 -15.40 28.07
N ILE A 12 -9.18 -16.21 27.60
CA ILE A 12 -9.00 -17.06 26.41
C ILE A 12 -8.66 -16.21 25.18
N ASN A 13 -9.41 -15.13 24.97
CA ASN A 13 -9.20 -14.25 23.81
C ASN A 13 -7.89 -13.45 23.91
N PHE A 14 -7.45 -13.11 25.12
CA PHE A 14 -6.15 -12.50 25.36
C PHE A 14 -5.00 -13.45 25.00
N PHE A 15 -5.04 -14.71 25.46
CA PHE A 15 -4.04 -15.72 25.08
C PHE A 15 -4.03 -15.99 23.57
N LYS A 16 -5.19 -16.04 22.91
CA LYS A 16 -5.27 -16.12 21.44
C LYS A 16 -4.59 -14.92 20.77
N THR A 17 -4.81 -13.72 21.29
CA THR A 17 -4.17 -12.50 20.78
C THR A 17 -2.66 -12.57 20.93
N LEU A 18 -2.16 -12.99 22.11
CA LEU A 18 -0.75 -13.16 22.37
C LEU A 18 -0.13 -14.19 21.42
N PHE A 19 -0.76 -15.35 21.28
CA PHE A 19 -0.30 -16.41 20.38
C PHE A 19 -0.20 -15.93 18.92
N ILE A 20 -1.24 -15.26 18.41
CA ILE A 20 -1.23 -14.72 17.04
C ILE A 20 -0.13 -13.67 16.86
N THR A 21 0.05 -12.81 17.85
CA THR A 21 1.05 -11.73 17.84
C THR A 21 2.48 -12.30 17.83
N ILE A 22 2.76 -13.29 18.67
CA ILE A 22 4.04 -14.02 18.69
C ILE A 22 4.25 -14.77 17.37
N SER A 23 3.21 -15.42 16.84
CA SER A 23 3.31 -16.10 15.54
C SER A 23 3.72 -15.15 14.43
N PHE A 24 3.14 -13.94 14.39
CA PHE A 24 3.54 -12.93 13.41
C PHE A 24 4.96 -12.43 13.59
N LEU A 25 5.41 -12.23 14.82
CA LEU A 25 6.78 -11.87 15.10
C LEU A 25 7.73 -12.93 14.56
N LEU A 26 7.51 -14.21 14.90
CA LEU A 26 8.34 -15.32 14.45
C LEU A 26 8.33 -15.47 12.93
N ILE A 27 7.15 -15.44 12.30
CA ILE A 27 7.03 -15.54 10.84
C ILE A 27 7.74 -14.37 10.17
N GLY A 28 7.58 -13.14 10.68
CA GLY A 28 8.26 -11.96 10.17
C GLY A 28 9.77 -12.09 10.27
N LEU A 29 10.28 -12.53 11.42
CA LEU A 29 11.72 -12.75 11.64
C LEU A 29 12.28 -13.85 10.75
N ILE A 30 11.55 -14.95 10.56
CA ILE A 30 11.94 -16.06 9.67
C ILE A 30 11.99 -15.58 8.22
N ILE A 31 10.93 -14.92 7.74
CA ILE A 31 10.89 -14.40 6.37
C ILE A 31 12.05 -13.43 6.18
N ASN A 32 12.21 -12.44 7.08
CA ASN A 32 13.29 -11.47 6.99
C ASN A 32 14.67 -12.14 6.95
N PHE A 33 14.94 -13.15 7.78
CA PHE A 33 16.19 -13.92 7.72
C PHE A 33 16.40 -14.60 6.35
N PHE A 34 15.38 -15.28 5.82
CA PHE A 34 15.50 -15.90 4.48
C PHE A 34 15.67 -14.87 3.38
N LEU A 35 15.03 -13.70 3.48
CA LEU A 35 15.23 -12.61 2.52
C LEU A 35 16.68 -12.12 2.55
N MET A 36 17.31 -12.06 3.72
CA MET A 36 18.72 -11.72 3.86
C MET A 36 19.66 -12.78 3.27
N LEU A 37 19.29 -14.06 3.32
CA LEU A 37 20.07 -15.13 2.65
C LEU A 37 20.01 -15.07 1.12
N GLN A 38 18.95 -14.48 0.55
CA GLN A 38 18.80 -14.33 -0.91
C GLN A 38 19.56 -13.14 -1.48
N VAL A 39 20.02 -12.25 -0.60
CA VAL A 39 20.93 -11.20 -1.01
C VAL A 39 22.21 -11.88 -1.47
N PRO A 40 22.57 -11.78 -2.77
CA PRO A 40 23.82 -12.35 -3.24
C PRO A 40 25.00 -11.77 -2.43
N GLU A 41 26.07 -12.55 -2.28
CA GLU A 41 27.32 -12.20 -1.58
C GLU A 41 28.06 -10.99 -2.19
N TYR A 42 27.38 -10.01 -2.78
CA TYR A 42 27.89 -8.67 -3.03
C TYR A 42 27.86 -7.90 -1.71
N HIS A 43 28.70 -8.36 -0.80
CA HIS A 43 29.02 -7.68 0.43
C HIS A 43 29.44 -6.24 0.11
N PRO A 44 28.98 -5.22 0.85
CA PRO A 44 29.42 -3.85 0.59
C PRO A 44 30.94 -3.72 0.73
N ILE A 45 31.55 -4.55 1.59
CA ILE A 45 33.01 -4.53 1.68
C ILE A 45 33.70 -5.18 0.48
N ILE A 46 33.11 -6.07 -0.34
CA ILE A 46 33.81 -6.51 -1.59
C ILE A 46 33.87 -5.37 -2.62
N ILE A 47 32.87 -4.48 -2.61
CA ILE A 47 32.83 -3.32 -3.52
C ILE A 47 33.75 -2.19 -3.03
N PHE A 48 33.88 -2.00 -1.71
CA PHE A 48 34.67 -0.91 -1.11
C PHE A 48 36.05 -1.33 -0.57
N ASP A 49 36.30 -2.63 -0.39
CA ASP A 49 37.52 -3.27 0.11
C ASP A 49 37.64 -4.73 -0.39
N PRO A 50 38.03 -4.94 -1.66
CA PRO A 50 38.10 -6.26 -2.30
C PRO A 50 39.00 -7.27 -1.56
N ASP A 51 39.93 -6.78 -0.74
CA ASP A 51 40.93 -7.58 -0.03
C ASP A 51 40.52 -7.87 1.43
N SER A 52 39.34 -7.42 1.86
CA SER A 52 38.88 -7.74 3.20
C SER A 52 38.75 -9.28 3.34
N PRO A 53 39.24 -9.88 4.42
CA PRO A 53 39.02 -11.29 4.71
C PRO A 53 37.56 -11.44 5.15
N LEU A 54 36.64 -11.46 4.19
CA LEU A 54 35.29 -11.92 4.44
C LEU A 54 35.36 -13.40 4.69
N GLU A 55 35.35 -13.75 5.97
CA GLU A 55 34.81 -15.03 6.38
C GLU A 55 33.38 -15.08 5.83
N ILE A 56 33.19 -15.68 4.65
CA ILE A 56 31.91 -16.26 4.27
C ILE A 56 31.54 -17.12 5.46
N GLU A 57 30.55 -16.70 6.23
CA GLU A 57 30.16 -17.37 7.46
C GLU A 57 29.67 -18.77 7.09
N ARG A 58 30.57 -19.76 7.13
CA ARG A 58 30.29 -21.17 6.80
C ARG A 58 29.50 -21.87 7.90
N ASP A 59 29.07 -21.13 8.91
CA ASP A 59 28.29 -21.67 10.00
C ASP A 59 26.96 -22.24 9.48
N PRO A 60 26.50 -23.38 10.03
CA PRO A 60 25.18 -23.91 9.73
C PRO A 60 24.09 -22.85 9.82
N ILE A 61 23.12 -22.90 8.90
CA ILE A 61 22.01 -21.92 8.78
C ILE A 61 21.29 -21.70 10.13
N LEU A 62 21.17 -22.74 10.96
CA LEU A 62 20.57 -22.63 12.28
C LEU A 62 21.38 -21.73 13.23
N ILE A 63 22.72 -21.78 13.19
CA ILE A 63 23.59 -20.93 14.00
C ILE A 63 23.50 -19.47 13.54
N GLN A 64 23.49 -19.25 12.21
CA GLN A 64 23.26 -17.92 11.64
C GLN A 64 21.91 -17.35 12.09
N PHE A 65 20.85 -18.17 12.05
CA PHE A 65 19.52 -17.76 12.50
C PHE A 65 19.47 -17.43 14.00
N VAL A 66 20.13 -18.22 14.86
CA VAL A 66 20.19 -17.95 16.30
C VAL A 66 20.92 -16.64 16.59
N ARG A 67 22.06 -16.37 15.93
CA ARG A 67 22.76 -15.08 16.08
C ARG A 67 21.92 -13.91 15.60
N TYR A 68 21.25 -14.05 14.45
CA TYR A 68 20.28 -13.08 13.95
C TYR A 68 19.18 -12.78 14.98
N LEU A 69 18.64 -13.80 15.66
CA LEU A 69 17.65 -13.62 16.72
C LEU A 69 18.24 -12.90 17.94
N ILE A 70 19.48 -13.23 18.33
CA ILE A 70 20.18 -12.53 19.43
C ILE A 70 20.31 -11.06 19.07
N SER A 71 20.85 -10.73 17.89
CA SER A 71 20.96 -9.34 17.38
C SER A 71 19.63 -8.59 17.36
N PHE A 72 18.53 -9.26 16.99
CA PHE A 72 17.20 -8.66 17.04
C PHE A 72 16.82 -8.20 18.46
N PHE A 73 17.04 -9.06 19.47
CA PHE A 73 16.64 -8.78 20.85
C PHE A 73 17.65 -7.91 21.62
N THR A 74 18.93 -7.91 21.23
CA THR A 74 19.97 -7.06 21.85
C THR A 74 19.99 -5.65 21.28
N GLY A 75 19.44 -5.43 20.08
CA GLY A 75 19.55 -4.16 19.36
C GLY A 75 20.91 -3.95 18.70
N ASP A 76 21.79 -4.94 18.75
CA ASP A 76 23.08 -4.93 18.05
C ASP A 76 22.85 -5.32 16.58
N TRP A 77 22.52 -4.31 15.78
CA TRP A 77 22.21 -4.45 14.35
C TRP A 77 23.40 -4.14 13.45
N GLY A 78 24.61 -4.02 14.02
CA GLY A 78 25.82 -3.68 13.29
C GLY A 78 25.93 -2.20 12.92
N ASN A 79 26.88 -1.92 12.02
CA ASN A 79 27.20 -0.57 11.56
C ASN A 79 26.75 -0.36 10.12
N SER A 80 26.20 0.83 9.84
CA SER A 80 25.85 1.21 8.47
C SER A 80 27.12 1.51 7.68
N LYS A 81 27.11 1.14 6.40
CA LYS A 81 28.21 1.40 5.46
C LYS A 81 27.88 2.51 4.46
N THR A 82 26.63 2.96 4.40
CA THR A 82 26.14 3.85 3.33
C THR A 82 25.81 5.26 3.76
N ILE A 83 25.23 5.46 4.95
CA ILE A 83 24.83 6.80 5.40
C ILE A 83 25.99 7.49 6.14
N MET A 84 26.58 6.79 7.11
CA MET A 84 27.77 7.23 7.86
C MET A 84 28.53 5.97 8.30
N SER A 85 29.71 5.73 7.72
CA SER A 85 30.46 4.46 7.90
C SER A 85 30.85 4.14 9.36
N SER A 86 30.78 5.13 10.27
CA SER A 86 31.08 4.98 11.69
C SER A 86 29.85 4.92 12.60
N SER A 87 28.65 5.13 12.07
CA SER A 87 27.43 5.16 12.89
C SER A 87 26.82 3.77 13.03
N THR A 88 26.43 3.43 14.25
CA THR A 88 25.70 2.18 14.49
C THR A 88 24.30 2.28 13.86
N VAL A 89 23.78 1.16 13.38
CA VAL A 89 22.41 1.11 12.83
C VAL A 89 21.38 1.53 13.89
N PHE A 90 21.64 1.21 15.16
CA PHE A 90 20.83 1.63 16.28
C PHE A 90 20.74 3.17 16.40
N GLU A 91 21.85 3.90 16.27
CA GLU A 91 21.84 5.37 16.32
C GLU A 91 21.06 6.00 15.16
N LEU A 92 21.24 5.46 13.94
CA LEU A 92 20.50 5.92 12.77
C LEU A 92 18.98 5.71 12.94
N LEU A 93 18.58 4.57 13.51
CA LEU A 93 17.17 4.27 13.78
C LEU A 93 16.63 5.03 14.98
N ARG A 94 17.43 5.25 16.03
CA ARG A 94 17.07 6.08 17.17
C ARG A 94 16.74 7.51 16.75
N SER A 95 17.43 8.04 15.73
CA SER A 95 17.12 9.38 15.20
C SER A 95 15.92 9.38 14.24
N SER A 96 15.73 8.34 13.43
CA SER A 96 14.75 8.34 12.33
C SER A 96 13.38 7.73 12.66
N VAL A 97 13.31 6.75 13.57
CA VAL A 97 12.07 6.07 13.97
C VAL A 97 11.11 7.00 14.74
N PRO A 98 11.55 7.83 15.70
CA PRO A 98 10.65 8.76 16.36
C PRO A 98 10.00 9.77 15.41
N ARG A 99 10.75 10.27 14.40
CA ARG A 99 10.21 11.13 13.33
C ARG A 99 9.09 10.46 12.54
N MET A 100 9.26 9.18 12.18
CA MET A 100 8.20 8.39 11.55
C MET A 100 6.95 8.32 12.44
N ILE A 101 7.13 8.04 13.73
CA ILE A 101 6.02 7.95 14.69
C ILE A 101 5.30 9.30 14.80
N GLU A 102 6.04 10.41 14.87
CA GLU A 102 5.52 11.77 14.94
C GLU A 102 4.57 12.09 13.77
N ILE A 103 4.99 11.76 12.54
CA ILE A 103 4.21 11.99 11.32
C ILE A 103 2.99 11.04 11.24
N MET A 104 3.12 9.80 11.73
CA MET A 104 2.06 8.78 11.61
C MET A 104 0.98 8.88 12.70
N ILE A 105 1.33 9.30 13.93
CA ILE A 105 0.41 9.22 15.06
C ILE A 105 -0.72 10.26 14.99
N ILE A 106 -0.41 11.49 14.58
CA ILE A 106 -1.39 12.57 14.46
C ILE A 106 -2.52 12.19 13.47
N PRO A 107 -2.22 11.73 12.24
CA PRO A 107 -3.23 11.27 11.31
C PRO A 107 -4.08 10.10 11.80
N LEU A 108 -3.50 9.15 12.54
CA LEU A 108 -4.24 8.01 13.08
C LEU A 108 -5.23 8.45 14.16
N VAL A 109 -4.85 9.37 15.04
CA VAL A 109 -5.72 9.94 16.06
C VAL A 109 -6.85 10.74 15.44
N ILE A 110 -6.54 11.68 14.55
CA ILE A 110 -7.54 12.51 13.87
C ILE A 110 -8.44 11.63 12.99
N GLY A 111 -7.86 10.71 12.22
CA GLY A 111 -8.59 9.77 11.37
C GLY A 111 -9.55 8.87 12.16
N PHE A 112 -9.19 8.47 13.38
CA PHE A 112 -10.09 7.73 14.27
C PHE A 112 -11.25 8.58 14.78
N ILE A 113 -10.99 9.84 15.15
CA ILE A 113 -12.03 10.80 15.58
C ILE A 113 -13.01 11.05 14.44
N LEU A 114 -12.49 11.39 13.25
CA LEU A 114 -13.29 11.61 12.05
C LEU A 114 -14.03 10.33 11.64
N GLY A 115 -13.37 9.16 11.66
CA GLY A 115 -14.00 7.88 11.37
C GLY A 115 -15.20 7.56 12.29
N LYS A 116 -15.09 7.85 13.59
CA LYS A 116 -16.23 7.75 14.53
C LYS A 116 -17.36 8.72 14.16
N PHE A 117 -17.00 9.95 13.81
CA PHE A 117 -17.97 10.94 13.35
C PHE A 117 -18.71 10.45 12.10
N LEU A 118 -18.00 9.90 11.11
CA LEU A 118 -18.59 9.32 9.91
C LEU A 118 -19.53 8.16 10.20
N LYS A 119 -19.13 7.26 11.12
CA LYS A 119 -19.99 6.16 11.57
C LYS A 119 -21.32 6.70 12.13
N LYS A 120 -21.25 7.72 13.01
CA LYS A 120 -22.42 8.34 13.64
C LYS A 120 -23.34 9.02 12.60
N VAL A 121 -22.76 9.78 11.68
CA VAL A 121 -23.48 10.44 10.57
C VAL A 121 -24.12 9.41 9.64
N SER A 122 -23.41 8.35 9.30
CA SER A 122 -23.88 7.28 8.41
C SER A 122 -25.11 6.55 8.96
N GLY A 123 -25.21 6.40 10.28
CA GLY A 123 -26.37 5.78 10.95
C GLY A 123 -27.61 6.67 11.08
N ARG A 124 -27.54 7.97 10.77
CA ARG A 124 -28.69 8.90 10.87
C ARG A 124 -29.41 9.03 9.52
N THR A 125 -30.74 8.96 9.54
CA THR A 125 -31.60 9.32 8.40
C THR A 125 -31.58 10.86 8.22
N GLY A 126 -31.45 11.35 6.99
CA GLY A 126 -31.52 12.80 6.67
C GLY A 126 -30.20 13.53 6.33
N GLN A 127 -29.02 12.97 6.60
CA GLN A 127 -27.73 13.65 6.31
C GLN A 127 -27.08 13.23 4.97
N ALA A 128 -27.87 13.18 3.89
CA ALA A 128 -27.43 12.64 2.60
C ALA A 128 -26.22 13.40 2.00
N ARG A 129 -26.23 14.74 2.06
CA ARG A 129 -25.12 15.58 1.55
C ARG A 129 -23.81 15.32 2.28
N LEU A 130 -23.83 15.29 3.62
CA LEU A 130 -22.64 15.01 4.43
C LEU A 130 -22.10 13.61 4.18
N LYS A 131 -22.96 12.58 4.11
CA LYS A 131 -22.55 11.21 3.76
C LYS A 131 -21.86 11.16 2.40
N LYS A 132 -22.42 11.84 1.40
CA LYS A 132 -21.85 11.91 0.04
C LYS A 132 -20.48 12.60 0.04
N MET A 133 -20.37 13.74 0.70
CA MET A 133 -19.12 14.52 0.80
C MET A 133 -17.99 13.69 1.42
N PHE A 134 -18.23 13.05 2.57
CA PHE A 134 -17.20 12.25 3.24
C PHE A 134 -16.83 10.99 2.47
N LYS A 135 -17.77 10.39 1.74
CA LYS A 135 -17.48 9.26 0.85
C LYS A 135 -16.57 9.69 -0.30
N ILE A 136 -16.74 10.90 -0.84
CA ILE A 136 -15.87 11.47 -1.87
C ILE A 136 -14.48 11.76 -1.29
N LEU A 137 -14.39 12.51 -0.18
CA LEU A 137 -13.12 12.88 0.44
C LEU A 137 -12.30 11.65 0.88
N GLY A 138 -12.93 10.66 1.51
CA GLY A 138 -12.25 9.42 1.86
C GLY A 138 -11.88 8.57 0.63
N GLY A 139 -12.66 8.64 -0.44
CA GLY A 139 -12.30 8.03 -1.72
C GLY A 139 -11.05 8.64 -2.32
N LEU A 140 -10.94 9.97 -2.33
CA LEU A 140 -9.78 10.69 -2.85
C LEU A 140 -8.48 10.29 -2.13
N GLY A 141 -8.51 10.14 -0.81
CA GLY A 141 -7.33 9.72 -0.04
C GLY A 141 -6.81 8.31 -0.35
N VAL A 142 -7.62 7.44 -0.96
CA VAL A 142 -7.23 6.05 -1.32
C VAL A 142 -6.89 5.92 -2.81
N VAL A 143 -7.49 6.77 -3.63
CA VAL A 143 -7.54 6.63 -5.09
C VAL A 143 -6.54 7.57 -5.78
N THR A 144 -6.16 8.67 -5.14
CA THR A 144 -5.25 9.65 -5.74
C THR A 144 -3.80 9.18 -5.63
N PRO A 145 -3.00 9.19 -6.71
CA PRO A 145 -1.56 9.00 -6.62
C PRO A 145 -0.96 10.08 -5.72
N ILE A 146 -0.58 9.69 -4.51
CA ILE A 146 -0.24 10.63 -3.43
C ILE A 146 0.99 11.46 -3.75
N PHE A 147 1.99 10.86 -4.41
CA PHE A 147 3.21 11.54 -4.83
C PHE A 147 2.91 12.67 -5.83
N TRP A 148 2.06 12.42 -6.83
CA TRP A 148 1.67 13.43 -7.81
C TRP A 148 0.88 14.57 -7.18
N PHE A 149 -0.12 14.23 -6.37
CA PHE A 149 -0.99 15.25 -5.78
C PHE A 149 -0.27 16.04 -4.67
N GLY A 150 0.70 15.42 -3.97
CA GLY A 150 1.58 16.09 -3.03
C GLY A 150 2.41 17.20 -3.68
N PHE A 151 3.04 16.94 -4.83
CA PHE A 151 3.79 17.97 -5.57
C PHE A 151 2.91 19.13 -6.04
N TYR A 152 1.68 18.84 -6.48
CA TYR A 152 0.76 19.89 -6.87
C TYR A 152 0.37 20.77 -5.67
N LEU A 153 0.11 20.17 -4.51
CA LEU A 153 -0.15 20.96 -3.30
C LEU A 153 1.08 21.75 -2.85
N GLN A 154 2.29 21.20 -2.93
CA GLN A 154 3.50 21.98 -2.65
C GLN A 154 3.57 23.21 -3.57
N LYS A 155 3.33 23.05 -4.88
CA LYS A 155 3.29 24.19 -5.80
C LYS A 155 2.19 25.20 -5.46
N LEU A 156 1.00 24.74 -5.04
CA LEU A 156 -0.12 25.63 -4.69
C LEU A 156 0.12 26.40 -3.38
N PHE A 157 0.78 25.78 -2.40
CA PHE A 157 1.00 26.35 -1.08
C PHE A 157 2.37 27.01 -0.95
N ILE A 158 3.16 27.10 -2.02
CA ILE A 158 4.43 27.83 -2.01
C ILE A 158 4.20 29.30 -1.63
N GLY A 159 4.99 29.80 -0.69
CA GLY A 159 4.83 31.14 -0.12
C GLY A 159 3.73 31.27 0.96
N ILE A 160 2.91 30.23 1.19
CA ILE A 160 1.91 30.18 2.28
C ILE A 160 2.37 29.22 3.38
N LEU A 161 2.84 28.03 2.98
CA LEU A 161 3.40 27.01 3.86
C LEU A 161 4.86 26.74 3.47
N PRO A 162 5.70 26.27 4.40
CA PRO A 162 7.02 25.78 4.10
C PRO A 162 6.85 24.44 3.36
N VAL A 163 6.94 24.51 2.04
CA VAL A 163 6.76 23.38 1.11
C VAL A 163 8.05 23.02 0.37
N ASN A 164 9.08 23.85 0.51
CA ASN A 164 10.41 23.62 -0.03
C ASN A 164 11.13 22.56 0.82
N GLU A 165 12.20 21.99 0.27
CA GLU A 165 13.05 21.09 1.01
C GLU A 165 13.46 21.69 2.37
N TRP A 166 13.32 20.87 3.42
CA TRP A 166 13.83 21.22 4.74
C TRP A 166 15.34 21.46 4.65
N ASP A 167 15.80 22.59 5.17
CA ASP A 167 17.20 23.05 5.10
C ASP A 167 18.20 22.12 5.82
N GLY A 168 17.69 21.13 6.55
CA GLY A 168 18.47 20.13 7.25
C GLY A 168 18.84 20.54 8.67
N TYR A 169 18.42 21.72 9.14
CA TYR A 169 18.63 22.11 10.52
C TYR A 169 17.78 21.24 11.45
N THR A 170 18.42 20.56 12.41
CA THR A 170 17.74 19.68 13.37
C THR A 170 18.15 20.05 14.78
N PRO A 171 17.23 20.02 15.75
CA PRO A 171 17.58 20.28 17.14
C PRO A 171 18.53 19.20 17.67
N PRO A 172 19.23 19.47 18.79
CA PRO A 172 20.01 18.45 19.49
C PRO A 172 19.17 17.20 19.78
N LEU A 173 19.72 16.02 19.45
CA LEU A 173 19.03 14.75 19.61
C LEU A 173 18.88 14.40 21.10
N VAL A 174 17.64 14.42 21.62
CA VAL A 174 17.32 13.97 22.98
C VAL A 174 16.39 12.76 22.91
N THR A 175 15.21 12.94 22.31
CA THR A 175 14.17 11.90 22.16
C THR A 175 14.05 11.39 20.73
N GLY A 176 14.52 12.16 19.74
CA GLY A 176 14.37 11.91 18.31
C GLY A 176 13.09 12.46 17.69
N PHE A 177 12.13 12.91 18.51
CA PHE A 177 10.94 13.63 18.05
C PHE A 177 11.32 15.08 17.78
N LEU A 178 11.18 15.56 16.54
CA LEU A 178 11.74 16.86 16.15
C LEU A 178 11.04 18.02 16.88
N ILE A 179 9.72 17.95 17.03
CA ILE A 179 8.95 19.02 17.69
C ILE A 179 9.30 19.06 19.18
N LEU A 180 9.39 17.89 19.83
CA LEU A 180 9.72 17.78 21.25
C LEU A 180 11.16 18.18 21.54
N ASP A 181 12.13 17.70 20.75
CA ASP A 181 13.54 18.02 20.92
C ASP A 181 13.79 19.52 20.70
N SER A 182 13.08 20.16 19.77
CA SER A 182 13.14 21.62 19.58
C SER A 182 12.59 22.39 20.78
N ILE A 183 11.52 21.90 21.41
CA ILE A 183 10.97 22.52 22.63
C ILE A 183 11.94 22.36 23.80
N ILE A 184 12.52 21.17 23.96
CA ILE A 184 13.50 20.88 25.02
C ILE A 184 14.76 21.73 24.85
N ALA A 185 15.20 21.96 23.61
CA ALA A 185 16.32 22.83 23.28
C ALA A 185 15.98 24.33 23.36
N GLU A 186 14.76 24.69 23.78
CA GLU A 186 14.24 26.06 23.85
C GLU A 186 14.17 26.78 22.49
N GLU A 187 14.23 26.03 21.38
CA GLU A 187 14.12 26.51 20.01
C GLU A 187 12.64 26.57 19.55
N TRP A 188 11.84 27.42 20.20
CA TRP A 188 10.40 27.53 19.94
C TRP A 188 10.04 27.86 18.49
N VAL A 189 10.85 28.69 17.83
CA VAL A 189 10.67 29.06 16.42
C VAL A 189 10.85 27.84 15.53
N LEU A 190 11.90 27.03 15.79
CA LEU A 190 12.14 25.79 15.06
C LEU A 190 10.99 24.80 15.26
N SER A 191 10.56 24.62 16.51
CA SER A 191 9.42 23.74 16.83
C SER A 191 8.16 24.14 16.06
N PHE A 192 7.85 25.43 16.02
CA PHE A 192 6.70 25.93 15.25
C PHE A 192 6.90 25.74 13.74
N GLN A 193 8.09 25.97 13.20
CA GLN A 193 8.40 25.72 11.79
C GLN A 193 8.21 24.25 11.41
N ILE A 194 8.74 23.32 12.22
CA ILE A 194 8.56 21.87 12.02
C ILE A 194 7.08 21.51 12.09
N PHE A 195 6.35 22.03 13.07
CA PHE A 195 4.91 21.79 13.19
C PHE A 195 4.16 22.23 11.94
N VAL A 196 4.46 23.43 11.42
CA VAL A 196 3.84 23.95 10.19
C VAL A 196 4.25 23.11 8.97
N TYR A 197 5.51 22.66 8.89
CA TYR A 197 6.01 21.76 7.84
C TYR A 197 5.25 20.43 7.80
N PHE A 198 4.82 19.92 8.96
CA PHE A 198 4.06 18.68 9.06
C PHE A 198 2.58 18.80 8.72
N ILE A 199 2.01 20.01 8.62
CA ILE A 199 0.56 20.19 8.37
C ILE A 199 0.13 19.50 7.06
N LEU A 200 0.85 19.75 5.97
CA LEU A 200 0.46 19.24 4.65
C LEU A 200 0.63 17.70 4.55
N PRO A 201 1.77 17.11 4.96
CA PRO A 201 1.91 15.65 5.08
C PRO A 201 0.84 14.98 5.95
N THR A 202 0.56 15.53 7.13
CA THR A 202 -0.38 14.93 8.08
C THR A 202 -1.82 15.03 7.62
N LEU A 203 -2.21 16.12 6.93
CA LEU A 203 -3.53 16.25 6.32
C LEU A 203 -3.82 15.11 5.34
N PHE A 204 -2.83 14.74 4.53
CA PHE A 204 -2.95 13.65 3.57
C PHE A 204 -3.14 12.28 4.21
N LEU A 205 -2.25 11.95 5.14
CA LEU A 205 -2.38 10.71 5.90
C LEU A 205 -3.70 10.68 6.67
N THR A 206 -4.22 11.83 7.10
CA THR A 206 -5.51 11.91 7.81
C THR A 206 -6.68 11.54 6.90
N LEU A 207 -6.68 11.99 5.63
CA LEU A 207 -7.71 11.59 4.65
C LEU A 207 -7.71 10.07 4.45
N LEU A 208 -6.53 9.47 4.28
CA LEU A 208 -6.37 8.02 4.16
C LEU A 208 -6.83 7.31 5.44
N ALA A 209 -6.33 7.71 6.61
CA ALA A 209 -6.68 7.12 7.90
C ALA A 209 -8.20 7.18 8.14
N THR A 210 -8.82 8.32 7.87
CA THR A 210 -10.28 8.51 7.96
C THR A 210 -11.03 7.54 7.04
N ALA A 211 -10.57 7.37 5.80
CA ALA A 211 -11.18 6.47 4.84
C ALA A 211 -11.10 5.00 5.29
N LEU A 212 -9.92 4.55 5.71
CA LEU A 212 -9.68 3.16 6.12
C LEU A 212 -10.40 2.82 7.43
N ILE A 213 -10.19 3.64 8.46
CA ILE A 213 -10.80 3.45 9.79
C ILE A 213 -12.32 3.64 9.71
N GLY A 214 -12.79 4.67 9.00
CA GLY A 214 -14.21 4.94 8.80
C GLY A 214 -14.92 3.79 8.09
N LYS A 215 -14.35 3.27 6.99
CA LYS A 215 -14.91 2.11 6.27
C LYS A 215 -15.00 0.87 7.16
N GLN A 216 -13.97 0.61 7.96
CA GLN A 216 -13.97 -0.51 8.91
C GLN A 216 -15.05 -0.35 9.99
N MET A 217 -15.22 0.87 10.51
CA MET A 217 -16.23 1.19 11.52
C MET A 217 -17.67 1.11 10.99
N ILE A 218 -17.90 1.53 9.74
CA ILE A 218 -19.20 1.49 9.08
C ILE A 218 -19.57 0.05 8.71
N ALA A 219 -18.62 -0.76 8.23
CA ALA A 219 -18.88 -2.17 7.89
C ALA A 219 -19.51 -2.94 9.06
N LYS A 220 -19.04 -2.67 10.29
CA LYS A 220 -19.57 -3.26 11.54
C LYS A 220 -21.01 -2.83 11.89
N LEU A 221 -21.56 -1.76 11.31
CA LEU A 221 -22.98 -1.41 11.45
C LEU A 221 -23.88 -2.26 10.54
N THR A 222 -23.35 -2.66 9.38
CA THR A 222 -24.15 -3.26 8.30
C THR A 222 -24.11 -4.78 8.29
N THR A 223 -23.13 -5.40 8.95
CA THR A 223 -22.97 -6.86 8.94
C THR A 223 -23.17 -7.46 10.32
N SER A 224 -24.19 -8.32 10.50
CA SER A 224 -24.35 -9.22 11.67
C SER A 224 -23.38 -10.41 11.62
N SER A 225 -22.15 -10.18 11.18
CA SER A 225 -21.25 -11.23 10.67
C SER A 225 -20.80 -12.19 11.77
N GLN A 226 -21.14 -13.48 11.60
CA GLN A 226 -20.60 -14.63 12.34
C GLN A 226 -19.06 -14.79 12.22
N ASN A 227 -18.38 -14.02 11.35
CA ASN A 227 -16.93 -14.12 11.10
C ASN A 227 -16.08 -13.08 11.86
N ASP A 228 -16.64 -12.43 12.90
CA ASP A 228 -15.91 -11.50 13.77
C ASP A 228 -14.99 -12.27 14.75
N SER A 229 -13.88 -12.79 14.23
CA SER A 229 -12.81 -13.43 15.00
C SER A 229 -11.61 -12.50 15.17
N ILE A 230 -10.79 -12.77 16.19
CA ILE A 230 -9.52 -12.06 16.42
C ILE A 230 -8.61 -12.17 15.19
N ILE A 231 -8.59 -13.33 14.52
CA ILE A 231 -7.78 -13.55 13.31
C ILE A 231 -8.26 -12.69 12.14
N SER A 232 -9.59 -12.58 11.96
CA SER A 232 -10.17 -11.69 10.96
C SER A 232 -9.83 -10.22 11.25
N ASN A 233 -9.82 -9.83 12.53
CA ASN A 233 -9.40 -8.49 12.97
C ASN A 233 -7.89 -8.25 12.75
N SER A 234 -7.04 -9.23 13.05
CA SER A 234 -5.60 -9.19 12.75
C SER A 234 -5.33 -8.98 11.27
N LEU A 235 -5.96 -9.78 10.39
CA LEU A 235 -5.81 -9.67 8.94
C LEU A 235 -6.25 -8.28 8.42
N GLN A 236 -7.33 -7.73 8.99
CA GLN A 236 -7.78 -6.39 8.63
C GLN A 236 -6.80 -5.32 9.10
N THR A 237 -6.24 -5.50 10.29
CA THR A 237 -5.25 -4.60 10.88
C THR A 237 -3.95 -4.63 10.09
N SER A 238 -3.50 -5.81 9.63
CA SER A 238 -2.30 -5.95 8.81
C SER A 238 -2.44 -5.31 7.45
N MET A 239 -3.58 -5.48 6.77
CA MET A 239 -3.87 -4.79 5.52
C MET A 239 -3.87 -3.26 5.69
N ILE A 240 -4.47 -2.75 6.78
CA ILE A 240 -4.49 -1.31 7.07
C ILE A 240 -3.09 -0.80 7.38
N PHE A 241 -2.32 -1.52 8.22
CA PHE A 241 -0.95 -1.17 8.57
C PHE A 241 -0.06 -1.10 7.33
N SER A 242 -0.03 -2.17 6.52
CA SER A 242 0.79 -2.26 5.32
C SER A 242 0.48 -1.13 4.31
N LEU A 243 -0.81 -0.84 4.10
CA LEU A 243 -1.25 0.27 3.23
C LEU A 243 -0.87 1.63 3.81
N PHE A 244 -1.13 1.87 5.10
CA PHE A 244 -0.85 3.14 5.76
C PHE A 244 0.65 3.43 5.81
N PHE A 245 1.47 2.41 6.09
CA PHE A 245 2.93 2.51 6.07
C PHE A 245 3.47 2.78 4.66
N THR A 246 2.89 2.14 3.63
CA THR A 246 3.23 2.42 2.23
C THR A 246 2.99 3.89 1.88
N TYR A 247 1.86 4.44 2.31
CA TYR A 247 1.56 5.86 2.10
C TYR A 247 2.45 6.80 2.93
N TYR A 248 2.81 6.40 4.15
CA TYR A 248 3.81 7.12 4.93
C TYR A 248 5.14 7.23 4.18
N ILE A 249 5.67 6.13 3.61
CA ILE A 249 6.90 6.16 2.81
C ILE A 249 6.79 7.15 1.66
N LEU A 250 5.69 7.09 0.91
CA LEU A 250 5.49 7.98 -0.24
C LEU A 250 5.42 9.44 0.18
N ILE A 251 4.74 9.75 1.30
CA ILE A 251 4.62 11.11 1.81
C ILE A 251 5.96 11.61 2.35
N ASP A 252 6.71 10.80 3.09
CA ASP A 252 8.05 11.16 3.60
C ASP A 252 8.99 11.54 2.46
N VAL A 253 8.96 10.79 1.35
CA VAL A 253 9.73 11.09 0.14
C VAL A 253 9.18 12.31 -0.59
N THR A 254 7.87 12.38 -0.80
CA THR A 254 7.24 13.49 -1.56
C THR A 254 7.51 14.84 -0.91
N PHE A 255 7.53 14.90 0.42
CA PHE A 255 7.76 16.12 1.19
C PHE A 255 9.19 16.29 1.73
N ALA A 256 10.15 15.47 1.27
CA ALA A 256 11.52 15.34 1.83
C ALA A 256 11.59 15.55 3.35
N LEU A 257 10.81 14.78 4.10
CA LEU A 257 10.86 14.83 5.55
C LEU A 257 12.17 14.21 6.09
N ARG A 258 12.95 13.54 5.22
CA ARG A 258 14.25 12.91 5.51
C ARG A 258 14.20 12.03 6.78
N GLY A 259 13.09 11.30 6.93
CA GLY A 259 12.80 10.45 8.08
C GLY A 259 13.29 9.02 7.90
N PHE A 260 12.57 8.07 8.50
CA PHE A 260 12.85 6.63 8.37
C PHE A 260 12.84 6.16 6.90
N SER A 261 12.01 6.77 6.06
CA SER A 261 11.89 6.37 4.65
C SER A 261 13.14 6.69 3.86
N TYR A 262 13.76 7.85 4.11
CA TYR A 262 15.07 8.18 3.54
C TYR A 262 16.13 7.14 3.93
N THR A 263 16.19 6.77 5.21
CA THR A 263 17.12 5.76 5.74
C THR A 263 16.98 4.41 5.03
N ILE A 264 15.77 3.84 4.99
CA ILE A 264 15.55 2.53 4.36
C ILE A 264 15.72 2.58 2.84
N LEU A 265 15.25 3.64 2.17
CA LEU A 265 15.36 3.71 0.70
C LEU A 265 16.80 3.93 0.25
N ASN A 266 17.61 4.69 0.99
CA ASN A 266 19.05 4.78 0.69
C ASN A 266 19.75 3.45 0.92
N ALA A 267 19.43 2.76 2.02
CA ALA A 267 19.95 1.42 2.28
C ALA A 267 19.54 0.39 1.20
N LEU A 268 18.41 0.60 0.54
CA LEU A 268 17.96 -0.23 -0.58
C LEU A 268 18.59 0.18 -1.93
N LYS A 269 18.86 1.46 -2.15
CA LYS A 269 19.52 1.97 -3.37
C LYS A 269 21.01 1.65 -3.39
N PHE A 270 21.65 1.85 -2.25
CA PHE A 270 23.02 1.47 -1.96
C PHE A 270 22.93 0.32 -0.95
N PRO A 271 22.99 -0.95 -1.38
CA PRO A 271 22.66 -2.09 -0.53
C PRO A 271 23.44 -2.10 0.79
N ASP A 272 22.77 -1.72 1.88
CA ASP A 272 23.29 -1.72 3.25
C ASP A 272 22.50 -2.71 4.09
N PHE A 273 22.99 -3.93 4.17
CA PHE A 273 22.26 -5.05 4.74
C PHE A 273 21.95 -4.88 6.23
N TYR A 274 22.92 -4.40 7.00
CA TYR A 274 22.73 -4.12 8.42
C TYR A 274 21.61 -3.11 8.63
N LEU A 275 21.61 -2.03 7.83
CA LEU A 275 20.60 -1.00 7.94
C LEU A 275 19.22 -1.45 7.43
N ILE A 276 19.15 -2.18 6.31
CA ILE A 276 17.90 -2.78 5.82
C ILE A 276 17.32 -3.70 6.89
N GLN A 277 18.14 -4.58 7.46
CA GLN A 277 17.73 -5.53 8.49
C GLN A 277 17.19 -4.82 9.73
N GLY A 278 17.89 -3.81 10.24
CA GLY A 278 17.43 -2.99 11.36
C GLY A 278 16.09 -2.29 11.05
N CYS A 279 15.93 -1.75 9.84
CA CYS A 279 14.67 -1.15 9.39
C CYS A 279 13.54 -2.19 9.36
N MET A 280 13.79 -3.39 8.84
CA MET A 280 12.81 -4.46 8.77
C MET A 280 12.42 -4.97 10.16
N PHE A 281 13.37 -5.04 11.10
CA PHE A 281 13.08 -5.33 12.51
C PHE A 281 12.12 -4.32 13.13
N ILE A 282 12.37 -3.02 12.94
CA ILE A 282 11.48 -1.96 13.42
C ILE A 282 10.08 -2.10 12.80
N ILE A 283 9.99 -2.36 11.51
CA ILE A 283 8.71 -2.56 10.81
C ILE A 283 7.94 -3.74 11.43
N ILE A 284 8.60 -4.87 11.67
CA ILE A 284 7.99 -6.06 12.28
C ILE A 284 7.51 -5.73 13.71
N ILE A 285 8.33 -5.05 14.51
CA ILE A 285 7.97 -4.67 15.89
C ILE A 285 6.72 -3.76 15.88
N ILE A 286 6.70 -2.72 15.05
CA ILE A 286 5.56 -1.79 14.98
C ILE A 286 4.31 -2.52 14.47
N PHE A 287 4.45 -3.41 13.49
CA PHE A 287 3.36 -4.24 12.97
C PHE A 287 2.74 -5.11 14.08
N VAL A 288 3.59 -5.80 14.84
CA VAL A 288 3.22 -6.69 15.94
C VAL A 288 2.52 -5.91 17.06
N ILE A 289 3.08 -4.76 17.46
CA ILE A 289 2.48 -3.87 18.47
C ILE A 289 1.11 -3.36 17.99
N THR A 290 1.00 -2.88 16.76
CA THR A 290 -0.26 -2.36 16.20
C THR A 290 -1.34 -3.45 16.15
N THR A 291 -0.95 -4.67 15.76
CA THR A 291 -1.84 -5.82 15.72
C THR A 291 -2.31 -6.23 17.12
N PHE A 292 -1.39 -6.27 18.08
CA PHE A 292 -1.71 -6.59 19.47
C PHE A 292 -2.69 -5.57 20.06
N ILE A 293 -2.41 -4.27 19.91
CA ILE A 293 -3.26 -3.18 20.40
C ILE A 293 -4.65 -3.25 19.74
N SER A 294 -4.72 -3.44 18.42
CA SER A 294 -5.99 -3.58 17.70
C SER A 294 -6.83 -4.73 18.22
N ASN A 295 -6.21 -5.89 18.45
CA ASN A 295 -6.89 -7.08 18.97
C ASN A 295 -7.34 -6.90 20.42
N LEU A 296 -6.53 -6.23 21.25
CA LEU A 296 -6.91 -5.89 22.61
C LEU A 296 -8.16 -5.00 22.63
N PHE A 297 -8.18 -3.94 21.81
CA PHE A 297 -9.36 -3.09 21.64
C PHE A 297 -10.57 -3.84 21.11
N PHE A 298 -10.35 -4.78 20.19
CA PHE A 298 -11.41 -5.64 19.64
C PHE A 298 -12.07 -6.49 20.73
N ILE A 299 -11.28 -7.07 21.64
CA ILE A 299 -11.78 -7.87 22.77
C ILE A 299 -12.54 -6.98 23.76
N LEU A 300 -11.98 -5.83 24.12
CA LEU A 300 -12.56 -4.92 25.12
C LEU A 300 -13.92 -4.36 24.68
N LYS A 301 -14.11 -4.09 23.38
CA LYS A 301 -15.35 -3.53 22.84
C LYS A 301 -16.41 -4.55 22.46
N ARG A 302 -16.12 -5.86 22.56
CA ARG A 302 -17.09 -6.90 22.20
C ARG A 302 -18.23 -6.89 23.21
N PRO A 303 -19.48 -6.54 22.84
CA PRO A 303 -20.61 -6.66 23.75
C PRO A 303 -20.82 -8.14 24.08
N SER A 304 -20.88 -8.46 25.36
CA SER A 304 -21.22 -9.78 25.87
C SER A 304 -22.74 -9.99 25.79
N ARG A 305 -23.32 -10.19 24.60
CA ARG A 305 -24.74 -10.53 24.35
C ARG A 305 -24.83 -11.13 22.93
N LEU A 306 -25.57 -12.21 22.63
CA LEU A 306 -26.68 -12.91 23.29
C LEU A 306 -26.66 -14.41 22.90
N ASN A 307 -27.36 -15.21 23.71
CA ASN A 307 -27.76 -16.60 23.49
C ASN A 307 -28.00 -16.96 22.01
N PRO A 308 -27.62 -18.18 21.58
CA PRO A 308 -28.11 -18.78 20.35
C PRO A 308 -29.57 -19.23 20.56
N THR A 309 -30.48 -18.31 20.82
CA THR A 309 -31.93 -18.57 20.81
C THR A 309 -32.55 -17.75 19.71
N ASN A 310 -32.44 -18.28 18.50
CA ASN A 310 -33.58 -18.51 17.63
C ASN A 310 -33.05 -19.37 16.48
N ASN A 311 -33.26 -20.68 16.63
CA ASN A 311 -33.37 -21.59 15.51
C ASN A 311 -34.47 -21.05 14.60
N ILE A 312 -34.10 -20.20 13.65
CA ILE A 312 -34.89 -20.07 12.43
C ILE A 312 -34.69 -21.43 11.76
N GLN A 313 -35.71 -22.28 11.89
CA GLN A 313 -35.91 -23.43 11.02
C GLN A 313 -35.71 -22.93 9.60
N VAL A 314 -34.55 -23.27 9.04
CA VAL A 314 -34.34 -23.20 7.60
C VAL A 314 -35.16 -24.36 7.09
N ASP A 315 -36.41 -24.07 6.74
CA ASP A 315 -37.21 -25.00 5.95
C ASP A 315 -36.40 -25.32 4.69
N GLU A 316 -35.92 -26.56 4.64
CA GLU A 316 -35.39 -27.20 3.45
C GLU A 316 -36.49 -27.25 2.41
N VAL A 317 -36.66 -26.17 1.65
CA VAL A 317 -37.28 -26.26 0.33
C VAL A 317 -36.23 -26.90 -0.59
N LYS A 318 -36.17 -28.23 -0.56
CA LYS A 318 -35.57 -29.04 -1.62
C LYS A 318 -36.35 -28.77 -2.90
N ARG A 319 -35.92 -27.77 -3.67
CA ARG A 319 -36.22 -27.73 -5.10
C ARG A 319 -35.20 -28.62 -5.79
N ASN A 320 -35.69 -29.71 -6.37
CA ASN A 320 -35.00 -30.46 -7.40
C ASN A 320 -34.50 -29.48 -8.46
N PHE A 321 -33.18 -29.39 -8.60
CA PHE A 321 -32.50 -28.61 -9.62
C PHE A 321 -31.74 -29.58 -10.52
N THR A 322 -32.48 -30.39 -11.24
CA THR A 322 -32.05 -30.97 -12.51
C THR A 322 -32.65 -30.10 -13.59
N ASP A 323 -31.89 -29.07 -14.02
CA ASP A 323 -31.68 -28.73 -15.43
C ASP A 323 -30.91 -27.41 -15.64
N ASN A 324 -30.04 -27.48 -16.65
CA ASN A 324 -29.48 -26.42 -17.50
C ASN A 324 -28.32 -25.51 -17.03
N LEU A 325 -27.11 -25.94 -17.37
CA LEU A 325 -25.91 -25.08 -17.52
C LEU A 325 -26.15 -23.86 -18.45
N LYS A 326 -27.11 -23.92 -19.38
CA LYS A 326 -27.51 -22.80 -20.25
C LYS A 326 -28.21 -21.66 -19.49
N ASP A 327 -28.85 -21.94 -18.35
CA ASP A 327 -29.52 -20.92 -17.54
C ASP A 327 -28.53 -20.11 -16.69
N GLU A 328 -27.42 -20.71 -16.25
CA GLU A 328 -26.41 -20.02 -15.43
C GLU A 328 -25.63 -18.97 -16.23
N GLU A 329 -25.24 -19.29 -17.47
CA GLU A 329 -24.56 -18.36 -18.37
C GLU A 329 -25.47 -17.17 -18.72
N THR A 330 -26.73 -17.45 -19.05
CA THR A 330 -27.75 -16.43 -19.33
C THR A 330 -27.98 -15.52 -18.12
N GLN A 331 -28.00 -16.07 -16.91
CA GLN A 331 -28.10 -15.30 -15.68
C GLN A 331 -26.86 -14.45 -15.40
N LEU A 332 -25.64 -14.95 -15.64
CA LEU A 332 -24.41 -14.17 -15.46
C LEU A 332 -24.35 -13.01 -16.44
N LYS A 333 -24.66 -13.28 -17.71
CA LYS A 333 -24.70 -12.28 -18.78
C LYS A 333 -25.70 -11.19 -18.48
N LYS A 334 -26.93 -11.55 -18.07
CA LYS A 334 -27.96 -10.59 -17.65
C LYS A 334 -27.50 -9.76 -16.44
N TYR A 335 -26.94 -10.41 -15.42
CA TYR A 335 -26.39 -9.75 -14.23
C TYR A 335 -25.33 -8.71 -14.58
N PHE A 336 -24.39 -9.06 -15.47
CA PHE A 336 -23.34 -8.16 -15.92
C PHE A 336 -23.90 -7.00 -16.76
N LEU A 337 -24.70 -7.30 -17.79
CA LEU A 337 -25.26 -6.29 -18.69
C LEU A 337 -26.12 -5.27 -17.92
N ASP A 338 -26.88 -5.71 -16.93
CA ASP A 338 -27.69 -4.81 -16.11
C ASP A 338 -26.86 -3.80 -15.33
N ARG A 339 -25.69 -4.21 -14.83
CA ARG A 339 -24.77 -3.36 -14.07
C ARG A 339 -23.88 -2.50 -14.98
N ALA A 340 -23.44 -3.07 -16.11
CA ALA A 340 -22.62 -2.38 -17.10
C ALA A 340 -23.35 -1.20 -17.76
N LYS A 341 -24.69 -1.25 -17.82
CA LYS A 341 -25.54 -0.14 -18.32
C LYS A 341 -25.65 1.05 -17.37
N SER A 342 -25.06 1.01 -16.18
CA SER A 342 -25.10 2.19 -15.30
C SER A 342 -24.32 3.36 -15.90
N PRO A 343 -24.75 4.63 -15.71
CA PRO A 343 -24.02 5.79 -16.23
C PRO A 343 -22.56 5.85 -15.77
N PHE A 344 -22.29 5.46 -14.53
CA PHE A 344 -20.92 5.38 -14.00
C PHE A 344 -20.10 4.30 -14.71
N SER A 345 -20.67 3.12 -14.96
CA SER A 345 -19.98 2.06 -15.70
C SER A 345 -19.67 2.48 -17.12
N ILE A 346 -20.59 3.13 -17.82
CA ILE A 346 -20.40 3.60 -19.20
C ILE A 346 -19.31 4.68 -19.25
N ALA A 347 -19.38 5.68 -18.39
CA ALA A 347 -18.37 6.74 -18.34
C ALA A 347 -16.98 6.18 -18.01
N GLY A 348 -16.88 5.32 -17.00
CA GLY A 348 -15.62 4.68 -16.62
C GLY A 348 -15.06 3.76 -17.70
N ALA A 349 -15.92 2.94 -18.32
CA ALA A 349 -15.53 2.08 -19.43
C ALA A 349 -15.07 2.88 -20.65
N SER A 350 -15.71 4.02 -20.95
CA SER A 350 -15.30 4.89 -22.05
C SER A 350 -13.89 5.44 -21.84
N ILE A 351 -13.56 5.86 -20.61
CA ILE A 351 -12.22 6.32 -20.26
C ILE A 351 -11.20 5.18 -20.41
N VAL A 352 -11.48 4.01 -19.82
CA VAL A 352 -10.54 2.88 -19.86
C VAL A 352 -10.36 2.35 -21.29
N VAL A 353 -11.43 2.25 -22.07
CA VAL A 353 -11.38 1.83 -23.48
C VAL A 353 -10.59 2.83 -24.31
N PHE A 354 -10.78 4.13 -24.11
CA PHE A 354 -9.98 5.15 -24.77
C PHE A 354 -8.48 4.98 -24.48
N LEU A 355 -8.11 4.79 -23.20
CA LEU A 355 -6.72 4.55 -22.81
C LEU A 355 -6.16 3.23 -23.37
N ILE A 356 -6.99 2.18 -23.48
CA ILE A 356 -6.61 0.91 -24.13
C ILE A 356 -6.36 1.11 -25.62
N ILE A 357 -7.21 1.87 -26.34
CA ILE A 357 -7.01 2.17 -27.76
C ILE A 357 -5.69 2.90 -27.97
N ILE A 358 -5.41 3.90 -27.15
CA ILE A 358 -4.14 4.65 -27.15
C ILE A 358 -2.95 3.74 -26.87
N ALA A 359 -3.07 2.83 -25.89
CA ALA A 359 -2.01 1.89 -25.54
C ALA A 359 -1.72 0.87 -26.63
N ILE A 360 -2.74 0.41 -27.36
CA ILE A 360 -2.60 -0.56 -28.45
C ILE A 360 -2.05 0.12 -29.71
N PHE A 361 -2.50 1.35 -30.00
CA PHE A 361 -2.15 2.11 -31.20
C PHE A 361 -1.43 3.42 -30.86
N PRO A 362 -0.23 3.39 -30.25
CA PRO A 362 0.48 4.59 -29.82
C PRO A 362 0.82 5.51 -31.01
N GLN A 363 1.02 4.94 -32.20
CA GLN A 363 1.32 5.67 -33.44
C GLN A 363 0.20 6.61 -33.90
N LEU A 364 -1.02 6.50 -33.34
CA LEU A 364 -2.10 7.46 -33.63
C LEU A 364 -1.85 8.82 -32.97
N ILE A 365 -1.02 8.88 -31.93
CA ILE A 365 -0.80 10.09 -31.12
C ILE A 365 0.64 10.59 -31.22
N THR A 366 1.61 9.68 -31.30
CA THR A 366 3.03 10.03 -31.32
C THR A 366 3.76 9.41 -32.50
N PRO A 367 4.65 10.14 -33.19
CA PRO A 367 5.51 9.58 -34.23
C PRO A 367 6.65 8.74 -33.66
N TYR A 368 6.94 8.85 -32.36
CA TYR A 368 8.07 8.19 -31.71
C TYR A 368 7.77 6.74 -31.34
N THR A 369 8.70 5.86 -31.68
CA THR A 369 8.67 4.44 -31.30
C THR A 369 9.23 4.24 -29.89
N LEU A 370 8.96 3.07 -29.29
CA LEU A 370 9.47 2.74 -27.95
C LEU A 370 11.01 2.84 -27.88
N SER A 371 11.73 2.45 -28.93
CA SER A 371 13.19 2.53 -28.99
C SER A 371 13.73 3.96 -29.07
N ASP A 372 12.92 4.92 -29.53
CA ASP A 372 13.35 6.32 -29.61
C ASP A 372 13.33 7.01 -28.24
N ILE A 373 12.47 6.51 -27.34
CA ILE A 373 12.19 7.08 -26.01
C ILE A 373 12.66 6.19 -24.85
N THR A 374 13.48 5.20 -25.14
CA THR A 374 14.10 4.33 -24.12
C THR A 374 15.58 4.13 -24.43
N PRO A 375 16.41 3.81 -23.41
CA PRO A 375 17.82 3.49 -23.61
C PRO A 375 18.01 2.41 -24.68
N PRO A 376 19.04 2.52 -25.55
CA PRO A 376 20.21 3.41 -25.44
C PRO A 376 20.05 4.76 -26.16
N SER A 377 18.86 5.14 -26.63
CA SER A 377 18.64 6.46 -27.23
C SER A 377 18.97 7.55 -26.21
N PHE A 378 19.94 8.43 -26.47
CA PHE A 378 20.24 9.56 -25.60
C PHE A 378 20.68 10.73 -26.49
N GLY A 379 20.28 11.98 -26.17
CA GLY A 379 20.78 13.14 -26.92
C GLY A 379 19.83 14.33 -27.09
N GLY A 380 18.65 14.34 -26.47
CA GLY A 380 17.73 15.47 -26.52
C GLY A 380 18.02 16.55 -25.45
N ASN A 381 17.48 17.75 -25.67
CA ASN A 381 17.49 18.82 -24.66
C ASN A 381 16.55 18.44 -23.50
N ARG A 382 17.09 18.41 -22.29
CA ARG A 382 16.38 17.97 -21.08
C ARG A 382 15.39 19.04 -20.60
N TYR A 383 14.17 18.62 -20.26
CA TYR A 383 13.15 19.49 -19.66
C TYR A 383 12.86 20.78 -20.43
N LEU A 384 12.75 20.70 -21.75
CA LEU A 384 12.16 21.78 -22.53
C LEU A 384 10.68 21.92 -22.15
N PRO A 385 10.16 23.16 -22.04
CA PRO A 385 8.74 23.39 -21.85
C PRO A 385 7.94 22.91 -23.07
N PRO A 386 6.61 22.78 -22.94
CA PRO A 386 5.72 22.51 -24.06
C PRO A 386 5.99 23.42 -25.28
N SER A 387 6.09 22.81 -26.45
CA SER A 387 6.33 23.47 -27.73
C SER A 387 5.61 22.71 -28.86
N PRO A 388 5.50 23.27 -30.07
CA PRO A 388 4.90 22.54 -31.20
C PRO A 388 5.63 21.24 -31.55
N GLU A 389 6.95 21.19 -31.38
CA GLU A 389 7.77 19.99 -31.60
C GLU A 389 7.60 18.97 -30.47
N HIS A 390 7.48 19.45 -29.23
CA HIS A 390 7.26 18.65 -28.03
C HIS A 390 5.99 19.12 -27.31
N PRO A 391 4.79 18.62 -27.67
CA PRO A 391 3.51 19.18 -27.21
C PRO A 391 3.35 19.24 -25.69
N LEU A 392 3.97 18.30 -24.98
CA LEU A 392 3.99 18.26 -23.51
C LEU A 392 5.38 18.57 -22.92
N GLY A 393 6.34 18.97 -23.74
CA GLY A 393 7.74 19.19 -23.36
C GLY A 393 8.57 17.91 -23.38
N THR A 394 9.80 17.98 -22.86
CA THR A 394 10.72 16.84 -22.82
C THR A 394 11.00 16.36 -21.40
N ALA A 395 11.42 15.11 -21.26
CA ALA A 395 11.75 14.46 -19.99
C ALA A 395 13.26 14.52 -19.66
N TYR A 396 13.69 13.79 -18.63
CA TYR A 396 15.05 13.80 -18.10
C TYR A 396 16.13 13.46 -19.11
N PHE A 397 15.91 12.46 -19.96
CA PHE A 397 16.86 12.09 -21.02
C PHE A 397 16.66 12.89 -22.33
N GLY A 398 15.81 13.92 -22.31
CA GLY A 398 15.45 14.70 -23.48
C GLY A 398 14.43 14.04 -24.41
N TYR A 399 13.85 12.90 -23.99
CA TYR A 399 12.76 12.24 -24.72
C TYR A 399 11.50 13.10 -24.75
N ASP A 400 10.69 12.92 -25.79
CA ASP A 400 9.36 13.52 -25.88
C ASP A 400 8.43 13.00 -24.77
N LEU A 401 7.87 13.90 -23.97
CA LEU A 401 7.07 13.53 -22.80
C LEU A 401 5.72 12.92 -23.20
N LEU A 402 5.10 13.40 -24.29
CA LEU A 402 3.83 12.84 -24.77
C LEU A 402 4.03 11.38 -25.16
N ALA A 403 5.07 11.08 -25.94
CA ALA A 403 5.43 9.73 -26.31
C ALA A 403 5.64 8.84 -25.07
N LEU A 404 6.44 9.30 -24.11
CA LEU A 404 6.66 8.58 -22.84
C LEU A 404 5.36 8.28 -22.10
N ILE A 405 4.42 9.22 -22.04
CA ILE A 405 3.13 9.01 -21.37
C ILE A 405 2.29 7.97 -22.11
N ILE A 406 2.21 8.03 -23.45
CA ILE A 406 1.44 7.07 -24.25
C ILE A 406 1.99 5.65 -24.09
N TRP A 407 3.30 5.48 -24.24
CA TRP A 407 3.96 4.19 -24.06
C TRP A 407 3.91 3.73 -22.59
N GLY A 408 3.92 4.66 -21.64
CA GLY A 408 3.75 4.36 -20.21
C GLY A 408 2.33 3.95 -19.83
N ILE A 409 1.29 4.46 -20.50
CA ILE A 409 -0.09 3.97 -20.33
C ILE A 409 -0.19 2.51 -20.80
N ARG A 410 0.49 2.16 -21.90
CA ARG A 410 0.56 0.78 -22.40
C ARG A 410 1.21 -0.15 -21.39
N ASP A 411 2.38 0.23 -20.89
CA ASP A 411 3.08 -0.48 -19.83
C ASP A 411 2.19 -0.66 -18.59
N LEU A 412 1.60 0.43 -18.09
CA LEU A 412 0.76 0.43 -16.89
C LEU A 412 -0.46 -0.51 -17.00
N LEU A 413 -1.14 -0.52 -18.15
CA LEU A 413 -2.28 -1.40 -18.41
C LEU A 413 -1.84 -2.87 -18.51
N ALA A 414 -0.74 -3.15 -19.21
CA ALA A 414 -0.22 -4.51 -19.37
C ALA A 414 0.24 -5.10 -18.02
N SER A 415 1.07 -4.37 -17.27
CA SER A 415 1.55 -4.75 -15.95
C SER A 415 0.39 -4.93 -14.97
N GLY A 416 -0.58 -4.00 -14.97
CA GLY A 416 -1.78 -4.12 -14.15
C GLY A 416 -2.58 -5.40 -14.44
N GLY A 417 -2.72 -5.76 -15.72
CA GLY A 417 -3.35 -7.02 -16.14
C GLY A 417 -2.62 -8.26 -15.61
N TRP A 418 -1.30 -8.32 -15.76
CA TRP A 418 -0.47 -9.43 -15.27
C TRP A 418 -0.48 -9.55 -13.75
N ILE A 419 -0.39 -8.43 -13.03
CA ILE A 419 -0.48 -8.38 -11.57
C ILE A 419 -1.81 -9.01 -11.09
N ILE A 420 -2.93 -8.65 -11.73
CA ILE A 420 -4.25 -9.23 -11.40
C ILE A 420 -4.30 -10.71 -11.73
N ALA A 421 -3.76 -11.12 -12.88
CA ALA A 421 -3.74 -12.53 -13.28
C ALA A 421 -2.98 -13.39 -12.26
N ILE A 422 -1.78 -12.98 -11.87
CA ILE A 422 -0.94 -13.69 -10.90
C ILE A 422 -1.62 -13.76 -9.53
N GLY A 423 -2.15 -12.62 -9.04
CA GLY A 423 -2.86 -12.56 -7.77
C GLY A 423 -4.11 -13.43 -7.73
N LEU A 424 -4.86 -13.48 -8.84
CA LEU A 424 -6.03 -14.34 -8.96
C LEU A 424 -5.66 -15.82 -9.08
N MET A 425 -4.64 -16.16 -9.87
CA MET A 425 -4.13 -17.53 -10.02
C MET A 425 -3.71 -18.12 -8.68
N GLY A 426 -3.01 -17.35 -7.84
CA GLY A 426 -2.65 -17.77 -6.49
C GLY A 426 -3.83 -17.72 -5.51
N GLY A 427 -4.67 -16.69 -5.56
CA GLY A 427 -5.75 -16.50 -4.59
C GLY A 427 -6.97 -17.40 -4.77
N LEU A 428 -7.26 -17.84 -6.00
CA LEU A 428 -8.38 -18.71 -6.33
C LEU A 428 -8.32 -20.07 -5.61
N PRO A 429 -7.22 -20.86 -5.67
CA PRO A 429 -7.16 -22.17 -5.01
C PRO A 429 -7.30 -22.05 -3.49
N PHE A 430 -6.56 -21.13 -2.85
CA PHE A 430 -6.67 -20.92 -1.39
C PHE A 430 -8.05 -20.40 -0.98
N GLY A 431 -8.65 -19.53 -1.80
CA GLY A 431 -9.98 -18.99 -1.55
C GLY A 431 -11.07 -20.06 -1.61
N ILE A 432 -11.04 -20.92 -2.64
CA ILE A 432 -11.97 -22.05 -2.78
C ILE A 432 -11.76 -23.04 -1.63
N LEU A 433 -10.51 -23.38 -1.31
CA LEU A 433 -10.20 -24.27 -0.20
C LEU A 433 -10.75 -23.73 1.13
N ALA A 434 -10.49 -22.45 1.43
CA ALA A 434 -10.98 -21.79 2.63
C ALA A 434 -12.51 -21.67 2.68
N SER A 435 -13.19 -21.56 1.53
CA SER A 435 -14.66 -21.49 1.45
C SER A 435 -15.35 -22.80 1.83
N LYS A 436 -14.64 -23.94 1.71
CA LYS A 436 -15.15 -25.28 2.04
C LYS A 436 -14.87 -25.69 3.48
N PHE A 437 -13.93 -25.03 4.14
CA PHE A 437 -13.50 -25.39 5.49
C PHE A 437 -14.43 -24.86 6.58
N ASN A 438 -14.55 -25.64 7.65
CA ASN A 438 -15.14 -25.19 8.92
C ASN A 438 -14.35 -24.02 9.50
N HIS A 439 -14.99 -23.26 10.40
CA HIS A 439 -14.46 -21.98 10.89
C HIS A 439 -13.01 -22.07 11.43
N SER A 440 -12.64 -23.16 12.12
CA SER A 440 -11.29 -23.34 12.69
C SER A 440 -10.21 -23.56 11.62
N ASN A 441 -10.45 -24.39 10.60
CA ASN A 441 -9.43 -24.69 9.58
C ASN A 441 -9.24 -23.51 8.62
N LYS A 442 -10.31 -22.76 8.35
CA LYS A 442 -10.26 -21.51 7.59
C LYS A 442 -9.32 -20.47 8.22
N GLN A 443 -9.17 -20.48 9.55
CA GLN A 443 -8.29 -19.54 10.27
C GLN A 443 -6.82 -19.75 9.93
N ILE A 444 -6.37 -20.99 9.71
CA ILE A 444 -4.96 -21.28 9.36
C ILE A 444 -4.59 -20.59 8.05
N ILE A 445 -5.46 -20.70 7.03
CA ILE A 445 -5.26 -20.02 5.74
C ILE A 445 -5.16 -18.51 5.95
N PHE A 446 -6.02 -17.92 6.77
CA PHE A 446 -5.96 -16.48 7.04
C PHE A 446 -4.75 -16.04 7.86
N ILE A 447 -4.17 -16.89 8.71
CA ILE A 447 -2.89 -16.62 9.37
C ILE A 447 -1.79 -16.57 8.31
N VAL A 448 -1.70 -17.57 7.44
CA VAL A 448 -0.70 -17.60 6.34
C VAL A 448 -0.86 -16.38 5.43
N MET A 449 -2.08 -16.04 5.04
CA MET A 449 -2.36 -14.86 4.21
C MET A 449 -2.01 -13.54 4.94
N SER A 450 -2.14 -13.48 6.26
CA SER A 450 -1.76 -12.29 7.04
C SER A 450 -0.25 -12.09 7.05
N SER A 451 0.54 -13.16 6.94
CA SER A 451 2.00 -13.11 6.93
C SER A 451 2.57 -12.29 5.76
N PHE A 452 1.93 -12.35 4.59
CA PHE A 452 2.30 -11.54 3.41
C PHE A 452 2.18 -10.04 3.65
N SER A 453 1.36 -9.62 4.63
CA SER A 453 1.15 -8.22 4.99
C SER A 453 1.94 -7.76 6.21
N ILE A 454 2.83 -8.60 6.75
CA ILE A 454 3.77 -8.21 7.83
C ILE A 454 4.64 -7.06 7.35
N PHE A 455 5.18 -7.19 6.14
CA PHE A 455 5.94 -6.13 5.50
C PHE A 455 4.99 -5.22 4.69
N PRO A 456 5.21 -3.89 4.75
CA PRO A 456 4.62 -2.96 3.80
C PRO A 456 4.93 -3.42 2.38
N SER A 457 3.90 -3.52 1.53
CA SER A 457 4.06 -4.06 0.18
C SER A 457 5.15 -3.35 -0.62
N ILE A 458 5.30 -2.04 -0.44
CA ILE A 458 6.32 -1.25 -1.13
C ILE A 458 7.75 -1.60 -0.70
N VAL A 459 7.97 -1.90 0.59
CA VAL A 459 9.31 -2.23 1.12
C VAL A 459 9.77 -3.56 0.56
N ILE A 460 8.92 -4.58 0.62
CA ILE A 460 9.27 -5.91 0.09
C ILE A 460 9.42 -5.89 -1.44
N THR A 461 8.58 -5.15 -2.17
CA THR A 461 8.74 -4.99 -3.62
C THR A 461 10.09 -4.37 -3.96
N ASN A 462 10.46 -3.26 -3.31
CA ASN A 462 11.71 -2.56 -3.62
C ASN A 462 12.96 -3.37 -3.21
N PHE A 463 12.91 -4.05 -2.07
CA PHE A 463 13.99 -4.95 -1.64
C PHE A 463 14.22 -6.10 -2.63
N MET A 464 13.15 -6.74 -3.11
CA MET A 464 13.28 -7.79 -4.12
C MET A 464 13.76 -7.26 -5.47
N LEU A 465 13.40 -6.03 -5.82
CA LEU A 465 13.90 -5.39 -7.03
C LEU A 465 15.39 -5.07 -6.94
N MET A 466 15.85 -4.62 -5.78
CA MET A 466 17.28 -4.47 -5.52
C MET A 466 18.03 -5.79 -5.75
N ILE A 467 17.53 -6.91 -5.21
CA ILE A 467 18.17 -8.23 -5.37
C ILE A 467 18.14 -8.70 -6.84
N SER A 468 17.04 -8.47 -7.54
CA SER A 468 16.83 -9.00 -8.90
C SER A 468 17.40 -8.11 -10.03
N GLY A 469 18.12 -7.04 -9.70
CA GLY A 469 18.68 -6.11 -10.69
C GLY A 469 17.64 -5.21 -11.35
N LEU A 470 16.62 -4.78 -10.59
CA LEU A 470 15.53 -3.88 -11.01
C LEU A 470 14.76 -4.38 -12.25
N ASN A 471 14.44 -5.68 -12.31
CA ASN A 471 13.76 -6.27 -13.46
C ASN A 471 12.23 -6.00 -13.45
N HIS A 472 11.70 -5.47 -14.56
CA HIS A 472 10.26 -5.18 -14.72
C HIS A 472 9.36 -6.41 -14.48
N SER A 473 9.69 -7.56 -15.07
CA SER A 473 8.89 -8.78 -14.93
C SER A 473 8.87 -9.28 -13.48
N VAL A 474 9.99 -9.12 -12.78
CA VAL A 474 10.09 -9.48 -11.36
C VAL A 474 9.21 -8.54 -10.52
N GLN A 475 9.19 -7.24 -10.81
CA GLN A 475 8.31 -6.27 -10.14
C GLN A 475 6.84 -6.66 -10.27
N VAL A 476 6.38 -6.93 -11.50
CA VAL A 476 5.01 -7.36 -11.81
C VAL A 476 4.67 -8.64 -11.06
N PHE A 477 5.59 -9.60 -11.04
CA PHE A 477 5.41 -10.89 -10.37
C PHE A 477 5.25 -10.76 -8.86
N ILE A 478 6.13 -9.99 -8.21
CA ILE A 478 6.09 -9.79 -6.76
C ILE A 478 4.82 -9.06 -6.35
N ILE A 479 4.45 -7.99 -7.05
CA ILE A 479 3.22 -7.26 -6.77
C ILE A 479 2.01 -8.19 -6.94
N GLY A 480 1.99 -9.03 -7.98
CA GLY A 480 0.97 -10.06 -8.17
C GLY A 480 0.83 -11.02 -6.99
N ILE A 481 1.96 -11.54 -6.46
CA ILE A 481 1.98 -12.39 -5.25
C ILE A 481 1.38 -11.66 -4.04
N LEU A 482 1.70 -10.39 -3.85
CA LEU A 482 1.18 -9.59 -2.74
C LEU A 482 -0.34 -9.39 -2.78
N LEU A 483 -1.00 -9.64 -3.92
CA LEU A 483 -2.46 -9.59 -4.05
C LEU A 483 -3.16 -10.92 -3.73
N ILE A 484 -2.42 -12.03 -3.61
CA ILE A 484 -2.99 -13.36 -3.29
C ILE A 484 -3.86 -13.34 -2.02
N PRO A 485 -3.45 -12.71 -0.89
CA PRO A 485 -4.28 -12.59 0.30
C PRO A 485 -5.62 -11.90 0.05
N MET A 486 -5.63 -10.87 -0.81
CA MET A 486 -6.82 -10.07 -1.10
C MET A 486 -7.84 -10.88 -1.91
N PHE A 487 -7.39 -11.65 -2.91
CA PHE A 487 -8.26 -12.55 -3.67
C PHE A 487 -8.72 -13.75 -2.82
N THR A 488 -7.80 -14.38 -2.10
CA THR A 488 -8.10 -15.49 -1.18
C THR A 488 -9.24 -15.12 -0.23
N ARG A 489 -9.14 -13.98 0.44
CA ARG A 489 -10.16 -13.50 1.38
C ARG A 489 -11.50 -13.23 0.70
N LYS A 490 -11.51 -12.61 -0.49
CA LYS A 490 -12.73 -12.29 -1.20
C LYS A 490 -13.49 -13.56 -1.59
N ILE A 491 -12.77 -14.53 -2.13
CA ILE A 491 -13.32 -15.81 -2.60
C ILE A 491 -13.74 -16.68 -1.40
N ALA A 492 -12.94 -16.75 -0.34
CA ALA A 492 -13.23 -17.51 0.88
C ALA A 492 -14.49 -17.06 1.63
N ASN A 493 -14.95 -15.82 1.40
CA ASN A 493 -16.17 -15.26 1.98
C ASN A 493 -17.35 -15.28 1.00
N THR A 494 -17.19 -15.92 -0.15
CA THR A 494 -18.22 -16.14 -1.15
C THR A 494 -18.68 -17.61 -1.08
N LYS A 495 -19.95 -17.89 -1.40
CA LYS A 495 -20.43 -19.27 -1.50
C LYS A 495 -19.62 -20.02 -2.57
N PRO A 496 -19.20 -21.28 -2.35
CA PRO A 496 -18.22 -22.01 -3.18
C PRO A 496 -18.69 -22.38 -4.61
N LYS A 497 -19.79 -21.81 -5.11
CA LYS A 497 -20.25 -22.01 -6.49
C LYS A 497 -19.53 -21.05 -7.43
N LEU A 498 -19.05 -21.57 -8.57
CA LEU A 498 -18.29 -20.80 -9.57
C LEU A 498 -19.00 -19.50 -9.98
N ILE A 499 -20.30 -19.58 -10.28
CA ILE A 499 -21.12 -18.42 -10.66
C ILE A 499 -21.09 -17.29 -9.62
N ASN A 500 -21.10 -17.63 -8.33
CA ASN A 500 -21.07 -16.64 -7.25
C ASN A 500 -19.69 -15.99 -7.15
N ILE A 501 -18.64 -16.79 -7.29
CA ILE A 501 -17.26 -16.32 -7.31
C ILE A 501 -17.06 -15.35 -8.49
N LEU A 502 -17.49 -15.71 -9.69
CA LEU A 502 -17.40 -14.84 -10.87
C LEU A 502 -18.15 -13.52 -10.68
N ARG A 503 -19.39 -13.55 -10.15
CA ARG A 503 -20.18 -12.34 -9.86
C ARG A 503 -19.46 -11.38 -8.90
N GLU A 504 -18.81 -11.93 -7.88
CA GLU A 504 -18.04 -11.15 -6.91
C GLU A 504 -16.73 -10.63 -7.49
N LEU A 505 -16.03 -11.43 -8.30
CA LEU A 505 -14.76 -11.05 -8.93
C LEU A 505 -14.93 -9.95 -9.98
N ILE A 506 -16.00 -9.98 -10.78
CA ILE A 506 -16.29 -8.92 -11.78
C ILE A 506 -16.36 -7.54 -11.12
N ILE A 507 -16.96 -7.44 -9.94
CA ILE A 507 -17.05 -6.18 -9.18
C ILE A 507 -15.71 -5.89 -8.50
N TYR A 508 -15.01 -6.91 -8.03
CA TYR A 508 -13.80 -6.74 -7.21
C TYR A 508 -12.55 -6.37 -8.02
N ILE A 509 -12.39 -6.91 -9.24
CA ILE A 509 -11.20 -6.73 -10.06
C ILE A 509 -10.87 -5.26 -10.33
N PRO A 510 -11.81 -4.38 -10.76
CA PRO A 510 -11.50 -2.96 -10.96
C PRO A 510 -10.98 -2.28 -9.68
N CYS A 511 -11.50 -2.66 -8.51
CA CYS A 511 -11.04 -2.13 -7.22
C CYS A 511 -9.61 -2.56 -6.90
N ILE A 512 -9.27 -3.82 -7.18
CA ILE A 512 -7.93 -4.36 -6.91
C ILE A 512 -6.91 -3.86 -7.94
N LEU A 513 -7.36 -3.65 -9.18
CA LEU A 513 -6.52 -3.10 -10.24
C LEU A 513 -6.06 -1.67 -9.91
N ILE A 514 -6.92 -0.86 -9.29
CA ILE A 514 -6.51 0.46 -8.77
C ILE A 514 -5.37 0.33 -7.75
N PHE A 515 -5.50 -0.59 -6.80
CA PHE A 515 -4.47 -0.82 -5.79
C PHE A 515 -3.16 -1.34 -6.41
N ALA A 516 -3.26 -2.26 -7.37
CA ALA A 516 -2.14 -2.79 -8.14
C ALA A 516 -1.38 -1.68 -8.89
N ILE A 517 -2.11 -0.84 -9.62
CA ILE A 517 -1.57 0.30 -10.39
C ILE A 517 -0.88 1.30 -9.46
N LEU A 518 -1.49 1.63 -8.33
CA LEU A 518 -0.89 2.53 -7.35
C LEU A 518 0.39 1.95 -6.77
N LEU A 519 0.42 0.67 -6.40
CA LEU A 519 1.61 0.03 -5.86
C LEU A 519 2.74 -0.06 -6.91
N TYR A 520 2.39 -0.41 -8.14
CA TYR A 520 3.32 -0.48 -9.27
C TYR A 520 3.96 0.89 -9.56
N THR A 521 3.14 1.93 -9.73
CA THR A 521 3.63 3.31 -9.99
C THR A 521 4.37 3.90 -8.79
N SER A 522 4.01 3.53 -7.56
CA SER A 522 4.72 3.94 -6.34
C SER A 522 6.15 3.41 -6.31
N ALA A 523 6.39 2.17 -6.71
CA ALA A 523 7.74 1.62 -6.78
C ALA A 523 8.60 2.35 -7.82
N GLY A 524 8.03 2.65 -9.00
CA GLY A 524 8.68 3.49 -10.00
C GLY A 524 9.00 4.91 -9.49
N PHE A 525 8.07 5.55 -8.79
CA PHE A 525 8.27 6.86 -8.17
C PHE A 525 9.40 6.87 -7.13
N LEU A 526 9.57 5.77 -6.39
CA LEU A 526 10.67 5.63 -5.44
C LEU A 526 12.04 5.35 -6.10
N GLY A 527 12.06 5.15 -7.42
CA GLY A 527 13.27 4.84 -8.19
C GLY A 527 13.58 3.34 -8.28
N PHE A 528 12.65 2.46 -7.89
CA PHE A 528 12.82 1.01 -7.93
C PHE A 528 12.06 0.42 -9.11
N THR A 529 12.62 0.60 -10.31
CA THR A 529 12.09 -0.02 -11.53
C THR A 529 13.17 -0.17 -12.59
N ASP A 530 12.86 -0.93 -13.63
CA ASP A 530 13.69 -1.03 -14.82
C ASP A 530 13.63 0.30 -15.58
N TYR A 531 14.74 1.03 -15.58
CA TYR A 531 14.90 2.32 -16.27
C TYR A 531 14.71 2.21 -17.80
N LYS A 532 14.69 0.99 -18.35
CA LYS A 532 14.38 0.73 -19.77
C LYS A 532 12.88 0.75 -20.07
N THR A 533 12.04 0.75 -19.05
CA THR A 533 10.59 0.76 -19.22
C THR A 533 10.04 2.18 -19.05
N PRO A 534 9.10 2.62 -19.89
CA PRO A 534 8.49 3.96 -19.81
C PRO A 534 7.49 4.04 -18.66
N GLN A 535 7.85 3.57 -17.46
CA GLN A 535 6.94 3.49 -16.33
C GLN A 535 6.57 4.89 -15.82
N LEU A 536 5.27 5.22 -15.79
CA LEU A 536 4.78 6.56 -15.44
C LEU A 536 5.23 7.06 -14.05
N GLY A 537 5.41 6.14 -13.09
CA GLY A 537 5.93 6.48 -11.76
C GLY A 537 7.39 6.96 -11.82
N TYR A 538 8.21 6.32 -12.64
CA TYR A 538 9.63 6.65 -12.80
C TYR A 538 9.85 7.96 -13.56
N ILE A 539 8.99 8.28 -14.53
CA ILE A 539 9.01 9.61 -15.17
C ILE A 539 8.85 10.73 -14.13
N ILE A 540 8.01 10.51 -13.11
CA ILE A 540 7.83 11.48 -12.02
C ILE A 540 9.05 11.49 -11.08
N HIS A 541 9.66 10.32 -10.83
CA HIS A 541 10.91 10.20 -10.06
C HIS A 541 12.01 11.10 -10.63
N ASP A 542 12.26 11.02 -11.94
CA ASP A 542 13.34 11.76 -12.57
C ASP A 542 13.15 13.28 -12.51
N VAL A 543 11.91 13.78 -12.45
CA VAL A 543 11.65 15.23 -12.31
C VAL A 543 11.87 15.70 -10.87
N TYR A 544 11.67 14.81 -9.90
CA TYR A 544 11.85 15.11 -8.48
C TYR A 544 13.32 15.24 -8.09
N ASP A 545 14.22 14.48 -8.72
CA ASP A 545 15.63 14.45 -8.37
C ASP A 545 16.25 15.87 -8.45
N GLY A 546 16.61 16.43 -7.27
CA GLY A 546 17.14 17.79 -7.11
C GLY A 546 16.13 18.93 -6.85
N TRP A 547 14.88 18.64 -6.48
CA TRP A 547 13.86 19.65 -6.09
C TRP A 547 13.51 20.70 -7.17
N LYS A 548 13.89 20.44 -8.42
CA LYS A 548 13.62 21.32 -9.58
C LYS A 548 12.21 21.14 -10.15
N PHE A 549 11.33 20.40 -9.46
CA PHE A 549 9.96 20.16 -9.93
C PHE A 549 9.15 21.46 -10.05
N LEU A 550 9.45 22.48 -9.22
CA LEU A 550 8.74 23.77 -9.26
C LEU A 550 8.87 24.46 -10.62
N ASP A 551 10.01 24.28 -11.29
CA ASP A 551 10.34 24.82 -12.61
C ASP A 551 9.97 23.87 -13.75
N ARG A 552 9.68 22.60 -13.43
CA ARG A 552 9.45 21.51 -14.39
C ARG A 552 8.09 20.84 -14.17
N TYR A 553 7.13 21.59 -13.65
CA TYR A 553 5.87 21.05 -13.12
C TYR A 553 5.02 20.35 -14.18
N TRP A 554 5.13 20.73 -15.45
CA TRP A 554 4.40 20.10 -16.55
C TRP A 554 4.76 18.61 -16.67
N ALA A 555 6.02 18.25 -16.47
CA ALA A 555 6.50 16.88 -16.61
C ALA A 555 5.89 15.93 -15.56
N VAL A 556 5.74 16.40 -14.32
CA VAL A 556 5.04 15.69 -13.25
C VAL A 556 3.53 15.70 -13.48
N PHE A 557 2.98 16.85 -13.87
CA PHE A 557 1.55 17.05 -13.99
C PHE A 557 0.91 16.07 -14.97
N TRP A 558 1.43 15.98 -16.19
CA TRP A 558 0.84 15.16 -17.25
C TRP A 558 0.95 13.66 -16.96
N SER A 559 2.10 13.22 -16.45
CA SER A 559 2.34 11.81 -16.08
C SER A 559 1.38 11.36 -14.98
N GLY A 560 1.21 12.16 -13.93
CA GLY A 560 0.27 11.83 -12.87
C GLY A 560 -1.20 11.98 -13.26
N LEU A 561 -1.53 12.91 -14.16
CA LEU A 561 -2.88 13.02 -14.72
C LEU A 561 -3.27 11.77 -15.51
N ALA A 562 -2.33 11.16 -16.26
CA ALA A 562 -2.58 9.90 -16.96
C ALA A 562 -2.88 8.76 -15.98
N ILE A 563 -2.09 8.61 -14.92
CA ILE A 563 -2.33 7.62 -13.84
C ILE A 563 -3.71 7.87 -13.20
N PHE A 564 -3.99 9.12 -12.82
CA PHE A 564 -5.23 9.50 -12.16
C PHE A 564 -6.47 9.26 -13.04
N THR A 565 -6.36 9.55 -14.34
CA THR A 565 -7.45 9.33 -15.32
C THR A 565 -7.80 7.85 -15.43
N LEU A 566 -6.80 6.97 -15.53
CA LEU A 566 -7.01 5.52 -15.53
C LEU A 566 -7.70 5.06 -14.24
N ILE A 567 -7.20 5.53 -13.09
CA ILE A 567 -7.75 5.18 -11.80
C ILE A 567 -9.21 5.66 -11.65
N ILE A 568 -9.55 6.88 -12.07
CA ILE A 568 -10.93 7.38 -12.09
C ILE A 568 -11.81 6.49 -12.96
N GLY A 569 -11.34 6.12 -14.15
CA GLY A 569 -12.06 5.20 -15.04
C GLY A 569 -12.42 3.89 -14.33
N LEU A 570 -11.44 3.29 -13.64
CA LEU A 570 -11.64 2.08 -12.85
C LEU A 570 -12.56 2.27 -11.63
N VAL A 571 -12.49 3.41 -10.95
CA VAL A 571 -13.40 3.74 -9.83
C VAL A 571 -14.83 3.87 -10.31
N LEU A 572 -15.04 4.51 -11.46
CA LEU A 572 -16.36 4.68 -12.07
C LEU A 572 -16.93 3.33 -12.50
N ILE A 573 -16.11 2.46 -13.10
CA ILE A 573 -16.48 1.07 -13.40
C ILE A 573 -16.85 0.33 -12.11
N TYR A 574 -16.00 0.36 -11.08
CA TYR A 574 -16.28 -0.28 -9.79
C TYR A 574 -17.60 0.20 -9.18
N LYS A 575 -17.82 1.51 -9.14
CA LYS A 575 -19.02 2.11 -8.58
C LYS A 575 -20.26 1.73 -9.37
N GLY A 576 -20.19 1.77 -10.69
CA GLY A 576 -21.28 1.40 -11.57
C GLY A 576 -21.62 -0.09 -11.47
N LEU A 577 -20.59 -0.94 -11.46
CA LEU A 577 -20.75 -2.38 -11.26
C LEU A 577 -21.29 -2.71 -9.87
N ASN A 578 -20.95 -1.95 -8.84
CA ASN A 578 -21.47 -2.16 -7.50
C ASN A 578 -22.85 -1.52 -7.25
N SER A 579 -23.32 -0.67 -8.18
CA SER A 579 -24.65 -0.06 -8.06
C SER A 579 -25.73 -1.14 -8.13
N ARG A 580 -26.54 -1.26 -7.08
CA ARG A 580 -27.78 -2.02 -7.17
C ARG A 580 -28.76 -1.14 -7.93
N LYS A 581 -29.33 -1.62 -9.05
CA LYS A 581 -30.53 -0.99 -9.60
C LYS A 581 -31.56 -0.96 -8.45
N CYS A 582 -32.02 0.25 -8.12
CA CYS A 582 -32.80 0.64 -6.93
C CYS A 582 -32.00 0.77 -5.61
N GLU A 583 -31.18 1.81 -5.54
CA GLU A 583 -31.33 2.83 -4.49
C GLU A 583 -30.74 4.14 -5.05
N ILE A 584 -31.63 5.04 -5.46
CA ILE A 584 -31.31 6.46 -5.54
C ILE A 584 -30.96 6.87 -4.10
N VAL A 585 -29.71 7.33 -3.87
CA VAL A 585 -29.24 8.37 -2.91
C VAL A 585 -27.74 8.22 -2.61
#